data_AF-A0A7S1DBY0-F1
#
_entry.id   AF-A0A7S1DBY0-F1
#
_cell.length_a   1.000
_cell.length_b   1.000
_cell.length_c   1.000
_cell.angle_alpha   90.00
_cell.angle_beta   90.00
_cell.angle_gamma   90.00
#
_symmetry.space_group_name_H-M   'P 1'
#
loop_
_entity.id
_entity.type
_entity.pdbx_description
1 polymer ?
#
loop_
_entity_poly.entity_id
_entity_poly.type
_entity_poly.pdbx_seq_one_letter_code
_entity_poly.pdbx_strand_id
1 'polypeptide(L)'
;RPDAAERAQDIIDQMFEEYNKNKNKNSRAATMNSVKPNAMIMTVVMNAWAKSGRRDAGERAESLLNKLIEMYNESDHEESLKPLPMSFSATMNAWAKSRMFGKAAKAKAVLDRMVDMFESGKCEARPNTMVYTTLINACAYTIGDDREKTEAFHMANQAFKELCASPYGRPNDVTYNAYITAAQNLLPKDESRAQFAEAVFKRCCKDGQVSFLVIRRLNRVLPRERMRALLESSYEHDVFDIERLPQEWRRNIISKRP
;
A
#
# COMPACT_ATOMS: atom_id res chain seq x y z
N ARG A 1 9.65 10.06 -13.74
CA ARG A 1 9.66 11.42 -14.34
C ARG A 1 8.26 11.99 -14.17
N PRO A 2 8.09 13.17 -13.54
CA PRO A 2 6.77 13.74 -13.24
C PRO A 2 5.85 13.83 -14.46
N ASP A 3 6.41 14.21 -15.61
CA ASP A 3 5.68 14.40 -16.89
C ASP A 3 5.16 13.10 -17.51
N ALA A 4 5.55 11.94 -16.99
CA ALA A 4 4.99 10.66 -17.45
C ALA A 4 3.55 10.47 -16.95
N ALA A 5 3.21 11.01 -15.78
CA ALA A 5 1.86 10.90 -15.24
C ALA A 5 0.89 11.83 -15.98
N GLU A 6 1.31 13.06 -16.29
CA GLU A 6 0.52 14.00 -17.10
C GLU A 6 0.27 13.45 -18.50
N ARG A 7 1.31 12.97 -19.20
CA ARG A 7 1.11 12.36 -20.52
C ARG A 7 0.19 11.15 -20.49
N ALA A 8 0.26 10.31 -19.44
CA ALA A 8 -0.66 9.20 -19.28
C ALA A 8 -2.10 9.68 -19.01
N GLN A 9 -2.25 10.79 -18.28
CA GLN A 9 -3.54 11.45 -18.05
C GLN A 9 -4.12 12.02 -19.36
N ASP A 10 -3.32 12.72 -20.15
CA ASP A 10 -3.77 13.30 -21.42
C ASP A 10 -4.28 12.22 -22.39
N ILE A 11 -3.58 11.07 -22.45
CA ILE A 11 -4.00 9.92 -23.27
C ILE A 11 -5.37 9.39 -22.81
N ILE A 12 -5.59 9.24 -21.50
CA ILE A 12 -6.88 8.71 -21.02
C ILE A 12 -8.01 9.73 -21.12
N ASP A 13 -7.71 11.03 -21.01
CA ASP A 13 -8.68 12.10 -21.21
C ASP A 13 -9.13 12.15 -22.68
N GLN A 14 -8.20 12.03 -23.64
CA GLN A 14 -8.52 11.88 -25.07
C GLN A 14 -9.38 10.64 -25.33
N MET A 15 -9.04 9.51 -24.70
CA MET A 15 -9.81 8.27 -24.78
C MET A 15 -11.26 8.45 -24.27
N PHE A 16 -11.45 9.18 -23.17
CA PHE A 16 -12.78 9.51 -22.65
C PHE A 16 -13.56 10.41 -23.61
N GLU A 17 -12.92 11.41 -24.20
CA GLU A 17 -13.57 12.30 -25.17
C GLU A 17 -14.05 11.55 -26.40
N GLU A 18 -13.22 10.69 -26.99
CA GLU A 18 -13.59 9.87 -28.15
C GLU A 18 -14.72 8.89 -27.82
N TYR A 19 -14.64 8.24 -26.66
CA TYR A 19 -15.69 7.34 -26.18
C TYR A 19 -17.04 8.06 -26.04
N ASN A 20 -17.06 9.23 -25.41
CA ASN A 20 -18.28 10.02 -25.21
C ASN A 20 -18.85 10.56 -26.53
N LYS A 21 -17.98 11.02 -27.45
CA LYS A 21 -18.39 11.44 -28.81
C LYS A 21 -19.08 10.31 -29.58
N ASN A 22 -18.58 9.07 -29.44
CA ASN A 22 -19.13 7.90 -30.12
C ASN A 22 -20.43 7.41 -29.46
N LYS A 23 -20.54 7.45 -28.12
CA LYS A 23 -21.77 7.12 -27.40
C LYS A 23 -22.95 7.99 -27.84
N ASN A 24 -22.71 9.28 -28.12
CA ASN A 24 -23.75 10.22 -28.54
C ASN A 24 -24.19 10.08 -30.02
N LYS A 25 -23.41 9.39 -30.85
CA LYS A 25 -23.66 9.29 -32.31
C LYS A 25 -24.58 8.14 -32.73
N ASN A 26 -25.02 7.28 -31.80
CA ASN A 26 -25.97 6.16 -32.04
C ASN A 26 -25.70 5.34 -33.33
N SER A 27 -24.45 5.22 -33.79
CA SER A 27 -24.11 4.50 -35.02
C SER A 27 -23.45 3.16 -34.69
N ARG A 28 -24.01 2.09 -35.26
CA ARG A 28 -23.58 0.69 -35.07
C ARG A 28 -22.14 0.41 -35.56
N ALA A 29 -21.57 1.32 -36.35
CA ALA A 29 -20.19 1.29 -36.84
C ALA A 29 -19.19 2.00 -35.90
N ALA A 30 -19.64 2.96 -35.08
CA ALA A 30 -18.77 3.63 -34.09
C ALA A 30 -18.41 2.73 -32.91
N THR A 31 -19.24 1.73 -32.62
CA THR A 31 -19.06 0.78 -31.51
C THR A 31 -17.97 -0.28 -31.74
N MET A 32 -17.60 -0.56 -33.00
CA MET A 32 -16.58 -1.57 -33.31
C MET A 32 -15.13 -1.05 -33.27
N ASN A 33 -14.91 0.27 -33.38
CA ASN A 33 -13.58 0.89 -33.42
C ASN A 33 -13.33 1.94 -32.31
N SER A 34 -14.26 2.13 -31.36
CA SER A 34 -14.05 3.07 -30.27
C SER A 34 -13.07 2.50 -29.24
N VAL A 35 -11.95 3.19 -29.02
CA VAL A 35 -10.99 2.87 -27.95
C VAL A 35 -11.67 3.17 -26.60
N LYS A 36 -12.24 2.14 -25.96
CA LYS A 36 -13.04 2.26 -24.73
C LYS A 36 -12.17 2.18 -23.48
N PRO A 37 -12.25 3.15 -22.54
CA PRO A 37 -11.58 3.07 -21.25
C PRO A 37 -11.96 1.79 -20.51
N ASN A 38 -10.96 1.09 -19.97
CA ASN A 38 -11.15 -0.11 -19.17
C ASN A 38 -10.38 -0.01 -17.85
N ALA A 39 -10.70 -0.89 -16.90
CA ALA A 39 -10.10 -0.89 -15.56
C ALA A 39 -8.56 -0.98 -15.60
N MET A 40 -8.00 -1.75 -16.54
CA MET A 40 -6.56 -1.92 -16.67
C MET A 40 -5.86 -0.62 -17.08
N ILE A 41 -6.34 0.06 -18.13
CA ILE A 41 -5.76 1.32 -18.63
C ILE A 41 -5.86 2.40 -17.55
N MET A 42 -7.02 2.54 -16.91
CA MET A 42 -7.20 3.48 -15.79
C MET A 42 -6.23 3.19 -14.64
N THR A 43 -6.02 1.92 -14.31
CA THR A 43 -5.06 1.48 -13.27
C THR A 43 -3.61 1.83 -13.63
N VAL A 44 -3.23 1.74 -14.91
CA VAL A 44 -1.89 2.15 -15.37
C VAL A 44 -1.67 3.63 -15.12
N VAL A 45 -2.67 4.49 -15.40
CA VAL A 45 -2.58 5.93 -15.15
C VAL A 45 -2.51 6.23 -13.65
N MET A 46 -3.32 5.57 -12.81
CA MET A 46 -3.22 5.68 -11.35
C MET A 46 -1.81 5.32 -10.83
N ASN A 47 -1.20 4.27 -11.39
CA ASN A 47 0.16 3.86 -11.03
C ASN A 47 1.22 4.87 -11.52
N ALA A 48 1.00 5.50 -12.67
CA ALA A 48 1.84 6.59 -13.16
C ALA A 48 1.80 7.79 -12.19
N TRP A 49 0.61 8.19 -11.73
CA TRP A 49 0.43 9.19 -10.68
C TRP A 49 1.15 8.78 -9.39
N ALA A 50 0.98 7.53 -8.94
CA ALA A 50 1.66 7.03 -7.75
C ALA A 50 3.19 7.06 -7.84
N LYS A 51 3.76 6.94 -9.05
CA LYS A 51 5.21 7.03 -9.28
C LYS A 51 5.71 8.45 -9.52
N SER A 52 4.82 9.42 -9.75
CA SER A 52 5.19 10.81 -10.02
C SER A 52 5.76 11.53 -8.80
N GLY A 53 5.29 11.18 -7.60
CA GLY A 53 5.62 11.88 -6.35
C GLY A 53 5.09 13.31 -6.27
N ARG A 54 4.17 13.69 -7.17
CA ARG A 54 3.56 15.03 -7.17
C ARG A 54 2.63 15.21 -5.97
N ARG A 55 2.39 16.48 -5.62
CA ARG A 55 1.50 16.84 -4.51
C ARG A 55 0.06 16.41 -4.78
N ASP A 56 -0.43 16.60 -5.99
CA ASP A 56 -1.79 16.30 -6.47
C ASP A 56 -1.98 14.82 -6.89
N ALA A 57 -0.95 13.98 -6.79
CA ALA A 57 -0.99 12.60 -7.29
C ALA A 57 -2.10 11.76 -6.65
N GLY A 58 -2.35 11.94 -5.34
CA GLY A 58 -3.41 11.24 -4.62
C GLY A 58 -4.80 11.61 -5.17
N GLU A 59 -5.06 12.90 -5.33
CA GLU A 59 -6.34 13.42 -5.85
C GLU A 59 -6.59 12.96 -7.29
N ARG A 60 -5.55 13.00 -8.14
CA ARG A 60 -5.64 12.54 -9.54
C ARG A 60 -5.94 11.04 -9.63
N ALA A 61 -5.23 10.22 -8.86
CA ALA A 61 -5.47 8.79 -8.83
C ALA A 61 -6.85 8.44 -8.25
N GLU A 62 -7.28 9.13 -7.19
CA GLU A 62 -8.59 8.91 -6.58
C GLU A 62 -9.74 9.34 -7.50
N SER A 63 -9.59 10.45 -8.22
CA SER A 63 -10.56 10.89 -9.22
C SER A 63 -10.75 9.85 -10.32
N LEU A 64 -9.67 9.25 -10.84
CA LEU A 64 -9.77 8.15 -11.79
C LEU A 64 -10.42 6.91 -11.18
N LEU A 65 -10.12 6.56 -9.92
CA LEU A 65 -10.74 5.41 -9.26
C LEU A 65 -12.24 5.63 -9.07
N ASN A 66 -12.66 6.84 -8.70
CA ASN A 66 -14.07 7.21 -8.59
C ASN A 66 -14.77 7.06 -9.94
N LYS A 67 -14.16 7.59 -11.00
CA LYS A 67 -14.71 7.46 -12.36
C LYS A 67 -14.82 6.01 -12.82
N LEU A 68 -13.85 5.15 -12.46
CA LEU A 68 -13.91 3.72 -12.77
C LEU A 68 -15.12 3.06 -12.08
N ILE A 69 -15.32 3.35 -10.79
CA ILE A 69 -16.43 2.81 -10.00
C ILE A 69 -17.78 3.33 -10.53
N GLU A 70 -17.87 4.62 -10.83
CA GLU A 70 -19.07 5.24 -11.44
C GLU A 70 -19.42 4.55 -12.76
N MET A 71 -18.46 4.46 -13.69
CA MET A 71 -18.69 3.81 -14.98
C MET A 71 -19.09 2.34 -14.84
N TYR A 72 -18.46 1.60 -13.92
CA TYR A 72 -18.82 0.22 -13.65
C TYR A 72 -20.27 0.08 -13.18
N ASN A 73 -20.69 0.91 -12.22
CA ASN A 73 -22.07 0.91 -11.71
C ASN A 73 -23.10 1.33 -12.78
N GLU A 74 -22.78 2.31 -13.62
CA GLU A 74 -23.66 2.79 -14.70
C GLU A 74 -23.76 1.82 -15.89
N SER A 75 -22.76 0.96 -16.06
CA SER A 75 -22.67 0.00 -17.18
C SER A 75 -23.34 -1.35 -16.92
N ASP A 76 -24.15 -1.45 -15.87
CA ASP A 76 -24.68 -2.74 -15.37
C ASP A 76 -23.55 -3.74 -15.09
N HIS A 77 -22.51 -3.28 -14.39
CA HIS A 77 -21.37 -4.09 -13.94
C HIS A 77 -20.58 -4.74 -15.09
N GLU A 78 -20.33 -3.99 -16.16
CA GLU A 78 -19.54 -4.51 -17.28
C GLU A 78 -18.14 -4.96 -16.86
N GLU A 79 -17.77 -6.19 -17.24
CA GLU A 79 -16.52 -6.84 -16.83
C GLU A 79 -15.27 -6.01 -17.19
N SER A 80 -15.27 -5.28 -18.31
CA SER A 80 -14.13 -4.45 -18.73
C SER A 80 -13.86 -3.26 -17.79
N LEU A 81 -14.86 -2.83 -17.02
CA LEU A 81 -14.81 -1.70 -16.08
C LEU A 81 -14.69 -2.15 -14.63
N LYS A 82 -14.63 -3.46 -14.38
CA LYS A 82 -14.55 -4.03 -13.04
C LYS A 82 -13.34 -3.52 -12.25
N PRO A 83 -13.53 -2.83 -11.11
CA PRO A 83 -12.41 -2.35 -10.29
C PRO A 83 -11.50 -3.50 -9.84
N LEU A 84 -10.18 -3.31 -9.95
CA LEU A 84 -9.20 -4.33 -9.60
C LEU A 84 -8.56 -4.01 -8.23
N PRO A 85 -8.08 -5.01 -7.46
CA PRO A 85 -7.27 -4.75 -6.26
C PRO A 85 -6.08 -3.82 -6.51
N MET A 86 -5.52 -3.88 -7.74
CA MET A 86 -4.43 -3.01 -8.15
C MET A 86 -4.84 -1.54 -8.32
N SER A 87 -6.09 -1.25 -8.71
CA SER A 87 -6.62 0.12 -8.85
C SER A 87 -6.69 0.81 -7.48
N PHE A 88 -7.19 0.10 -6.46
CA PHE A 88 -7.21 0.58 -5.08
C PHE A 88 -5.78 0.76 -4.54
N SER A 89 -4.91 -0.24 -4.71
CA SER A 89 -3.51 -0.19 -4.25
C SER A 89 -2.72 0.95 -4.91
N ALA A 90 -2.91 1.20 -6.21
CA ALA A 90 -2.27 2.29 -6.92
C ALA A 90 -2.71 3.65 -6.37
N THR A 91 -4.01 3.82 -6.11
CA THR A 91 -4.58 5.03 -5.52
C THR A 91 -4.06 5.27 -4.10
N MET A 92 -4.05 4.24 -3.25
CA MET A 92 -3.47 4.33 -1.90
C MET A 92 -1.98 4.67 -1.93
N ASN A 93 -1.21 4.11 -2.88
CA ASN A 93 0.20 4.43 -3.07
C ASN A 93 0.41 5.89 -3.53
N ALA A 94 -0.49 6.42 -4.36
CA ALA A 94 -0.45 7.82 -4.76
C ALA A 94 -0.68 8.75 -3.57
N TRP A 95 -1.64 8.44 -2.70
CA TRP A 95 -1.81 9.13 -1.42
C TRP A 95 -0.58 9.00 -0.52
N ALA A 96 -0.06 7.80 -0.32
CA ALA A 96 1.10 7.53 0.54
C ALA A 96 2.33 8.39 0.18
N LYS A 97 2.57 8.56 -1.12
CA LYS A 97 3.69 9.31 -1.68
C LYS A 97 3.39 10.79 -1.93
N SER A 98 2.13 11.20 -1.77
CA SER A 98 1.77 12.61 -1.82
C SER A 98 2.42 13.37 -0.66
N ARG A 99 2.62 14.67 -0.86
CA ARG A 99 3.08 15.61 0.17
C ARG A 99 1.91 16.38 0.80
N MET A 100 0.72 15.80 0.79
CA MET A 100 -0.49 16.41 1.33
C MET A 100 -0.71 16.06 2.80
N PHE A 101 -1.25 17.01 3.55
CA PHE A 101 -1.80 16.81 4.89
C PHE A 101 -2.95 15.80 4.84
N GLY A 102 -3.07 14.95 5.84
CA GLY A 102 -4.17 13.97 5.92
C GLY A 102 -4.07 12.83 4.90
N LYS A 103 -2.92 12.65 4.22
CA LYS A 103 -2.72 11.60 3.23
C LYS A 103 -2.96 10.18 3.75
N ALA A 104 -2.67 9.93 5.02
CA ALA A 104 -2.92 8.64 5.67
C ALA A 104 -4.43 8.38 5.81
N ALA A 105 -5.20 9.39 6.20
CA ALA A 105 -6.66 9.30 6.29
C ALA A 105 -7.30 9.09 4.91
N LYS A 106 -6.79 9.75 3.86
CA LYS A 106 -7.22 9.53 2.48
C LYS A 106 -6.92 8.11 1.99
N ALA A 107 -5.71 7.61 2.24
CA ALA A 107 -5.36 6.23 1.92
C ALA A 107 -6.24 5.22 2.69
N LYS A 108 -6.58 5.51 3.96
CA LYS A 108 -7.50 4.70 4.76
C LYS A 108 -8.90 4.67 4.15
N ALA A 109 -9.45 5.83 3.76
CA ALA A 109 -10.76 5.91 3.13
C ALA A 109 -10.86 5.06 1.84
N VAL A 110 -9.79 5.01 1.06
CA VAL A 110 -9.72 4.14 -0.14
C VAL A 110 -9.74 2.65 0.24
N LEU A 111 -9.04 2.25 1.31
CA LEU A 111 -9.08 0.87 1.82
C LEU A 111 -10.46 0.53 2.38
N ASP A 112 -11.04 1.39 3.21
CA ASP A 112 -12.37 1.19 3.81
C ASP A 112 -13.42 1.00 2.70
N ARG A 113 -13.34 1.80 1.62
CA ARG A 113 -14.20 1.63 0.45
C ARG A 113 -13.98 0.30 -0.27
N MET A 114 -12.73 -0.16 -0.40
CA MET A 114 -12.42 -1.46 -1.00
C MET A 114 -13.04 -2.60 -0.18
N VAL A 115 -12.94 -2.53 1.15
CA VAL A 115 -13.52 -3.51 2.08
C VAL A 115 -15.04 -3.50 1.96
N ASP A 116 -15.68 -2.32 2.05
CA ASP A 116 -17.14 -2.18 1.92
C ASP A 116 -17.66 -2.76 0.59
N MET A 117 -17.04 -2.38 -0.54
CA MET A 117 -17.46 -2.88 -1.85
C MET A 117 -17.28 -4.39 -2.00
N PHE A 118 -16.27 -4.98 -1.36
CA PHE A 118 -16.06 -6.43 -1.38
C PHE A 118 -17.06 -7.16 -0.48
N GLU A 119 -17.23 -6.72 0.77
CA GLU A 119 -18.13 -7.33 1.74
C GLU A 119 -19.61 -7.19 1.33
N SER A 120 -19.97 -6.10 0.64
CA SER A 120 -21.31 -5.91 0.09
C SER A 120 -21.54 -6.63 -1.24
N GLY A 121 -20.57 -7.37 -1.77
CA GLY A 121 -20.66 -8.07 -3.06
C GLY A 121 -20.74 -7.15 -4.29
N LYS A 122 -20.42 -5.85 -4.15
CA LYS A 122 -20.44 -4.88 -5.27
C LYS A 122 -19.21 -5.01 -6.16
N CYS A 123 -18.11 -5.57 -5.66
CA CYS A 123 -16.94 -5.88 -6.46
C CYS A 123 -16.23 -7.13 -5.96
N GLU A 124 -15.52 -7.80 -6.85
CA GLU A 124 -14.66 -8.94 -6.51
C GLU A 124 -13.24 -8.52 -6.11
N ALA A 125 -13.00 -7.22 -5.93
CA ALA A 125 -11.70 -6.68 -5.54
C ALA A 125 -11.40 -6.99 -4.07
N ARG A 126 -11.06 -8.24 -3.79
CA ARG A 126 -10.78 -8.74 -2.44
C ARG A 126 -9.58 -8.00 -1.81
N PRO A 127 -9.72 -7.41 -0.61
CA PRO A 127 -8.61 -6.87 0.15
C PRO A 127 -7.54 -7.94 0.39
N ASN A 128 -6.27 -7.53 0.43
CA ASN A 128 -5.15 -8.44 0.58
C ASN A 128 -3.99 -7.81 1.38
N THR A 129 -2.97 -8.61 1.73
CA THR A 129 -1.78 -8.14 2.46
C THR A 129 -1.15 -6.88 1.85
N MET A 130 -1.18 -6.73 0.52
CA MET A 130 -0.59 -5.57 -0.17
C MET A 130 -1.32 -4.27 0.19
N VAL A 131 -2.65 -4.22 0.16
CA VAL A 131 -3.38 -2.96 0.44
C VAL A 131 -3.22 -2.51 1.90
N TYR A 132 -3.24 -3.45 2.86
CA TYR A 132 -2.93 -3.15 4.27
C TYR A 132 -1.49 -2.68 4.46
N THR A 133 -0.52 -3.33 3.79
CA THR A 133 0.89 -2.90 3.83
C THR A 133 1.10 -1.52 3.23
N THR A 134 0.34 -1.18 2.16
CA THR A 134 0.35 0.16 1.57
C THR A 134 -0.19 1.21 2.55
N LEU A 135 -1.27 0.92 3.28
CA LEU A 135 -1.80 1.84 4.30
C LEU A 135 -0.80 2.06 5.44
N ILE A 136 -0.19 0.99 5.96
CA ILE A 136 0.83 1.10 7.01
C ILE A 136 2.01 1.95 6.53
N ASN A 137 2.45 1.77 5.29
CA ASN A 137 3.50 2.60 4.69
C ASN A 137 3.04 4.07 4.53
N ALA A 138 1.80 4.32 4.11
CA ALA A 138 1.26 5.68 4.01
C ALA A 138 1.34 6.42 5.34
N CYS A 139 0.95 5.74 6.42
CA CYS A 139 1.04 6.24 7.79
C CYS A 139 2.49 6.46 8.21
N ALA A 140 3.38 5.48 7.96
CA ALA A 140 4.78 5.52 8.40
C ALA A 140 5.57 6.71 7.86
N TYR A 141 5.16 7.28 6.72
CA TYR A 141 5.77 8.46 6.11
C TYR A 141 4.90 9.72 6.20
N THR A 142 3.91 9.73 7.09
CA THR A 142 3.18 10.96 7.45
C THR A 142 4.15 11.98 8.06
N ILE A 143 4.07 13.21 7.58
CA ILE A 143 4.83 14.35 8.08
C ILE A 143 3.79 15.33 8.59
N GLY A 144 3.85 15.66 9.87
CA GLY A 144 2.84 16.46 10.55
C GLY A 144 3.26 16.79 11.97
N ASP A 145 2.37 17.48 12.68
CA ASP A 145 2.50 17.70 14.13
C ASP A 145 2.33 16.39 14.91
N ASP A 146 2.51 16.45 16.23
CA ASP A 146 2.43 15.26 17.08
C ASP A 146 1.04 14.61 17.09
N ARG A 147 0.00 15.42 16.85
CA ARG A 147 -1.37 14.91 16.71
C ARG A 147 -1.52 14.10 15.43
N GLU A 148 -1.09 14.63 14.29
CA GLU A 148 -1.16 13.93 12.99
C GLU A 148 -0.29 12.66 13.00
N LYS A 149 0.87 12.69 13.66
CA LYS A 149 1.71 11.48 13.86
C LYS A 149 1.01 10.44 14.73
N THR A 150 0.36 10.87 15.81
CA THR A 150 -0.39 9.97 16.71
C THR A 150 -1.57 9.33 15.99
N GLU A 151 -2.34 10.12 15.25
CA GLU A 151 -3.45 9.63 14.43
C GLU A 151 -2.96 8.66 13.33
N ALA A 152 -1.85 8.98 12.65
CA ALA A 152 -1.21 8.09 11.68
C ALA A 152 -0.74 6.77 12.32
N PHE A 153 -0.15 6.81 13.51
CA PHE A 153 0.29 5.60 14.20
C PHE A 153 -0.88 4.74 14.63
N HIS A 154 -1.97 5.36 15.13
CA HIS A 154 -3.20 4.65 15.45
C HIS A 154 -3.78 3.92 14.22
N MET A 155 -3.84 4.61 13.08
CA MET A 155 -4.28 4.01 11.81
C MET A 155 -3.38 2.83 11.39
N ALA A 156 -2.05 2.97 11.49
CA ALA A 156 -1.11 1.89 11.18
C ALA A 156 -1.32 0.66 12.08
N ASN A 157 -1.50 0.88 13.38
CA ASN A 157 -1.76 -0.19 14.36
C ASN A 157 -3.09 -0.89 14.11
N GLN A 158 -4.14 -0.13 13.78
CA GLN A 158 -5.44 -0.68 13.40
C GLN A 158 -5.33 -1.54 12.13
N ALA A 159 -4.70 -1.02 11.07
CA ALA A 159 -4.49 -1.75 9.82
C ALA A 159 -3.70 -3.06 10.03
N PHE A 160 -2.66 -3.04 10.88
CA PHE A 160 -1.89 -4.23 11.21
C PHE A 160 -2.74 -5.27 11.97
N LYS A 161 -3.54 -4.83 12.95
CA LYS A 161 -4.45 -5.70 13.71
C LYS A 161 -5.54 -6.32 12.82
N GLU A 162 -6.15 -5.52 11.95
CA GLU A 162 -7.15 -5.99 10.98
C GLU A 162 -6.55 -7.01 10.02
N LEU A 163 -5.34 -6.77 9.48
CA LEU A 163 -4.66 -7.75 8.63
C LEU A 163 -4.37 -9.07 9.39
N CYS A 164 -4.10 -9.00 10.69
CA CYS A 164 -3.84 -10.18 11.51
C CYS A 164 -5.12 -10.98 11.85
N ALA A 165 -6.28 -10.31 11.92
CA ALA A 165 -7.55 -10.92 12.32
C ALA A 165 -8.44 -11.30 11.12
N SER A 166 -8.27 -10.63 9.98
CA SER A 166 -9.10 -10.81 8.80
C SER A 166 -8.68 -12.00 7.94
N PRO A 167 -9.59 -12.53 7.10
CA PRO A 167 -9.26 -13.54 6.10
C PRO A 167 -8.55 -12.95 4.87
N TYR A 168 -8.19 -11.66 4.88
CA TYR A 168 -7.63 -10.96 3.72
C TYR A 168 -6.16 -11.30 3.46
N GLY A 169 -5.45 -11.81 4.45
CA GLY A 169 -4.09 -12.27 4.27
C GLY A 169 -3.36 -12.44 5.59
N ARG A 170 -2.04 -12.46 5.53
CA ARG A 170 -1.16 -12.45 6.70
C ARG A 170 -0.07 -11.40 6.51
N PRO A 171 0.44 -10.79 7.58
CA PRO A 171 1.63 -9.94 7.50
C PRO A 171 2.81 -10.70 6.91
N ASN A 172 3.55 -10.05 6.00
CA ASN A 172 4.83 -10.55 5.50
C ASN A 172 5.99 -9.65 5.98
N ASP A 173 7.21 -9.99 5.58
CA ASP A 173 8.42 -9.25 5.92
C ASP A 173 8.33 -7.76 5.53
N VAL A 174 7.71 -7.44 4.40
CA VAL A 174 7.45 -6.07 3.96
C VAL A 174 6.47 -5.36 4.89
N THR A 175 5.39 -6.04 5.33
CA THR A 175 4.45 -5.52 6.32
C THR A 175 5.14 -5.23 7.65
N TYR A 176 5.97 -6.15 8.14
CA TYR A 176 6.73 -5.97 9.39
C TYR A 176 7.72 -4.81 9.30
N ASN A 177 8.49 -4.72 8.21
CA ASN A 177 9.38 -3.58 7.98
C ASN A 177 8.60 -2.25 7.92
N ALA A 178 7.44 -2.21 7.27
CA ALA A 178 6.58 -1.02 7.22
C ALA A 178 6.10 -0.62 8.63
N TYR A 179 5.69 -1.60 9.44
CA TYR A 179 5.16 -1.35 10.78
C TYR A 179 6.23 -0.88 11.77
N ILE A 180 7.44 -1.45 11.72
CA ILE A 180 8.58 -0.95 12.50
C ILE A 180 8.99 0.45 12.01
N THR A 181 8.87 0.74 10.71
CA THR A 181 9.11 2.10 10.17
C THR A 181 8.08 3.09 10.72
N ALA A 182 6.81 2.69 10.85
CA ALA A 182 5.79 3.53 11.47
C ALA A 182 6.16 3.87 12.93
N ALA A 183 6.60 2.88 13.72
CA ALA A 183 7.09 3.14 15.07
C ALA A 183 8.31 4.09 15.07
N GLN A 184 9.29 3.85 14.19
CA GLN A 184 10.50 4.67 14.09
C GLN A 184 10.19 6.16 13.86
N ASN A 185 9.23 6.45 12.97
CA ASN A 185 8.97 7.80 12.50
C ASN A 185 7.87 8.53 13.28
N LEU A 186 6.90 7.80 13.84
CA LEU A 186 5.70 8.38 14.45
C LEU A 186 5.73 8.35 15.98
N LEU A 187 6.46 7.42 16.60
CA LEU A 187 6.59 7.37 18.05
C LEU A 187 7.78 8.19 18.57
N PRO A 188 7.67 8.78 19.78
CA PRO A 188 8.78 9.44 20.45
C PRO A 188 10.02 8.54 20.57
N LYS A 189 11.21 9.15 20.59
CA LYS A 189 12.49 8.43 20.76
C LYS A 189 12.71 8.09 22.24
N ASP A 190 11.91 7.17 22.74
CA ASP A 190 11.97 6.70 24.11
C ASP A 190 11.99 5.17 24.20
N GLU A 191 11.97 4.68 25.44
CA GLU A 191 11.95 3.27 25.79
C GLU A 191 10.70 2.53 25.27
N SER A 192 9.55 3.21 25.22
CA SER A 192 8.29 2.61 24.75
C SER A 192 8.39 2.23 23.27
N ARG A 193 9.06 3.05 22.46
CA ARG A 193 9.31 2.76 21.04
C ARG A 193 10.22 1.56 20.85
N ALA A 194 11.25 1.41 21.69
CA ALA A 194 12.14 0.24 21.65
C ALA A 194 11.38 -1.04 22.03
N GLN A 195 10.60 -1.01 23.11
CA GLN A 195 9.77 -2.14 23.55
C GLN A 195 8.75 -2.55 22.47
N PHE A 196 8.13 -1.57 21.82
CA PHE A 196 7.22 -1.83 20.72
C PHE A 196 7.91 -2.53 19.55
N ALA A 197 9.06 -2.01 19.09
CA ALA A 197 9.80 -2.61 17.99
C ALA A 197 10.27 -4.03 18.30
N GLU A 198 10.66 -4.29 19.55
CA GLU A 198 11.01 -5.63 20.04
C GLU A 198 9.81 -6.58 20.05
N ALA A 199 8.64 -6.13 20.52
CA ALA A 199 7.42 -6.93 20.50
C ALA A 199 7.00 -7.29 19.06
N VAL A 200 7.09 -6.33 18.14
CA VAL A 200 6.84 -6.56 16.71
C VAL A 200 7.85 -7.55 16.12
N PHE A 201 9.13 -7.44 16.48
CA PHE A 201 10.15 -8.41 16.03
C PHE A 201 9.89 -9.82 16.55
N LYS A 202 9.56 -9.99 17.84
CA LYS A 202 9.21 -11.30 18.41
C LYS A 202 8.04 -11.93 17.66
N ARG A 203 7.04 -11.14 17.25
CA ARG A 203 5.94 -11.63 16.40
C ARG A 203 6.43 -11.99 14.99
N CYS A 204 7.27 -11.17 14.39
CA CYS A 204 7.90 -11.44 13.08
C CYS A 204 8.67 -12.77 13.08
N CYS A 205 9.43 -13.08 14.14
CA CYS A 205 10.09 -14.37 14.34
C CYS A 205 9.09 -15.53 14.37
N LYS A 206 8.00 -15.41 15.16
CA LYS A 206 6.94 -16.42 15.24
C LYS A 206 6.25 -16.64 13.89
N ASP A 207 6.06 -15.59 13.11
CA ASP A 207 5.45 -15.67 11.79
C ASP A 207 6.43 -16.18 10.72
N GLY A 208 7.71 -16.35 11.05
CA GLY A 208 8.73 -16.81 10.10
C GLY A 208 9.05 -15.80 8.99
N GLN A 209 8.87 -14.51 9.28
CA GLN A 209 8.94 -13.40 8.32
C GLN A 209 10.17 -12.51 8.53
N VAL A 210 11.23 -13.00 9.18
CA VAL A 210 12.44 -12.21 9.44
C VAL A 210 13.29 -12.15 8.17
N SER A 211 13.27 -11.01 7.48
CA SER A 211 14.16 -10.74 6.35
C SER A 211 15.25 -9.72 6.71
N PHE A 212 16.25 -9.59 5.82
CA PHE A 212 17.27 -8.54 5.93
C PHE A 212 16.65 -7.14 6.10
N LEU A 213 15.50 -6.87 5.47
CA LEU A 213 14.80 -5.58 5.59
C LEU A 213 14.36 -5.31 7.03
N VAL A 214 13.79 -6.32 7.69
CA VAL A 214 13.32 -6.23 9.08
C VAL A 214 14.49 -5.97 10.03
N ILE A 215 15.60 -6.71 9.86
CA ILE A 215 16.80 -6.58 10.69
C ILE A 215 17.46 -5.22 10.51
N ARG A 216 17.64 -4.79 9.26
CA ARG A 216 18.18 -3.46 8.94
C ARG A 216 17.34 -2.35 9.54
N ARG A 217 16.01 -2.53 9.58
CA ARG A 217 15.10 -1.57 10.19
C ARG A 217 15.22 -1.56 11.72
N LEU A 218 15.28 -2.73 12.36
CA LEU A 218 15.44 -2.86 13.81
C LEU A 218 16.71 -2.22 14.33
N ASN A 219 17.83 -2.37 13.60
CA ASN A 219 19.11 -1.71 13.90
C ASN A 219 19.01 -0.17 14.01
N ARG A 220 17.97 0.44 13.42
CA ARG A 220 17.74 1.90 13.51
C ARG A 220 16.87 2.31 14.69
N VAL A 221 16.16 1.36 15.30
CA VAL A 221 15.21 1.62 16.38
C VAL A 221 15.75 1.16 17.73
N LEU A 222 16.41 0.00 17.77
CA LEU A 222 16.91 -0.61 18.99
C LEU A 222 18.37 -0.20 19.28
N PRO A 223 18.74 -0.01 20.56
CA PRO A 223 20.15 0.09 20.97
C PRO A 223 20.93 -1.18 20.62
N ARG A 224 22.24 -1.04 20.40
CA ARG A 224 23.14 -2.15 20.01
C ARG A 224 23.04 -3.36 20.96
N GLU A 225 23.03 -3.12 22.27
CA GLU A 225 22.96 -4.19 23.28
C GLU A 225 21.67 -5.01 23.19
N ARG A 226 20.52 -4.34 22.96
CA ARG A 226 19.24 -5.05 22.77
C ARG A 226 19.21 -5.82 21.47
N MET A 227 19.76 -5.24 20.41
CA MET A 227 19.86 -5.92 19.13
C MET A 227 20.72 -7.18 19.22
N ARG A 228 21.84 -7.10 19.94
CA ARG A 228 22.70 -8.27 20.21
C ARG A 228 21.95 -9.34 21.01
N ALA A 229 21.27 -8.96 22.09
CA ALA A 229 20.48 -9.90 22.89
C ALA A 229 19.38 -10.60 22.06
N LEU A 230 18.75 -9.91 21.12
CA LEU A 230 17.72 -10.49 20.25
C LEU A 230 18.25 -11.43 19.17
N LEU A 231 19.51 -11.26 18.77
CA LEU A 231 20.12 -11.97 17.64
C LEU A 231 21.35 -12.77 18.06
N GLU A 232 21.47 -13.11 19.35
CA GLU A 232 22.67 -13.71 19.94
C GLU A 232 23.17 -14.93 19.15
N SER A 233 22.25 -15.82 18.75
CA SER A 233 22.55 -17.02 17.95
C SER A 233 23.04 -16.73 16.52
N SER A 234 22.96 -15.48 16.07
CA SER A 234 23.33 -15.04 14.72
C SER A 234 24.62 -14.20 14.69
N TYR A 235 25.28 -14.02 15.83
CA TYR A 235 26.61 -13.40 15.90
C TYR A 235 27.69 -14.47 16.07
N GLU A 236 28.82 -14.27 15.39
CA GLU A 236 30.04 -15.04 15.62
C GLU A 236 31.24 -14.08 15.62
N HIS A 237 32.08 -14.12 16.66
CA HIS A 237 33.21 -13.19 16.81
C HIS A 237 32.82 -11.71 16.62
N ASP A 238 31.63 -11.32 17.11
CA ASP A 238 31.01 -9.99 16.97
C ASP A 238 30.62 -9.57 15.53
N VAL A 239 30.61 -10.51 14.59
CA VAL A 239 30.13 -10.31 13.22
C VAL A 239 28.73 -10.90 13.10
N PHE A 240 27.76 -10.08 12.69
CA PHE A 240 26.40 -10.53 12.39
C PHE A 240 26.39 -11.30 11.07
N ASP A 241 25.88 -12.53 11.10
CA ASP A 241 25.66 -13.35 9.91
C ASP A 241 24.17 -13.68 9.77
N ILE A 242 23.57 -13.20 8.68
CA ILE A 242 22.17 -13.46 8.38
C ILE A 242 21.90 -14.95 8.16
N GLU A 243 22.88 -15.71 7.68
CA GLU A 243 22.71 -17.13 7.41
C GLU A 243 22.64 -17.97 8.68
N ARG A 244 23.07 -17.42 9.82
CA ARG A 244 22.95 -18.03 11.14
C ARG A 244 21.61 -17.77 11.82
N LEU A 245 20.72 -16.98 11.23
CA LEU A 245 19.38 -16.80 11.78
C LEU A 245 18.64 -18.13 11.81
N PRO A 246 17.90 -18.42 12.92
CA PRO A 246 17.12 -19.64 13.03
C PRO A 246 16.20 -19.85 11.82
N GLN A 247 16.17 -21.08 11.31
CA GLN A 247 15.41 -21.40 10.09
C GLN A 247 13.92 -21.10 10.28
N GLU A 248 13.38 -21.32 11.47
CA GLU A 248 12.00 -21.04 11.84
C GLU A 248 11.66 -19.54 11.79
N TRP A 249 12.64 -18.64 11.94
CA TRP A 249 12.43 -17.19 11.81
C TRP A 249 12.35 -16.74 10.36
N ARG A 250 12.89 -17.53 9.42
CA ARG A 250 12.96 -17.22 7.98
C ARG A 250 12.13 -18.15 7.10
N ARG A 251 11.41 -19.12 7.68
CA ARG A 251 10.69 -20.19 6.96
C ARG A 251 9.67 -19.71 5.92
N ASN A 252 9.12 -18.50 6.07
CA ASN A 252 8.13 -17.92 5.16
C ASN A 252 8.71 -16.78 4.30
N ILE A 253 10.03 -16.60 4.31
CA ILE A 253 10.71 -15.68 3.39
C ILE A 253 10.83 -16.36 2.03
N ILE A 254 10.09 -15.82 1.07
CA ILE A 254 10.23 -16.19 -0.34
C ILE A 254 11.55 -15.58 -0.81
N SER A 255 12.60 -16.40 -0.90
CA SER A 255 13.91 -15.97 -1.34
C SER A 255 13.82 -15.35 -2.74
N LYS A 256 13.89 -14.01 -2.82
CA LYS A 256 14.54 -13.40 -3.98
C LYS A 256 16.01 -13.35 -3.62
N ARG A 257 16.73 -14.45 -3.91
CA ARG A 257 18.19 -14.32 -4.05
C ARG A 257 18.44 -13.18 -5.05
N PRO A 258 19.38 -12.26 -4.75
CA PRO A 258 19.76 -11.22 -5.70
C PRO A 258 20.17 -11.81 -7.04
#